data_AF-A0A850MA54-F1
#
_entry.id   AF-A0A850MA54-F1
#
_cell.length_a   1.000
_cell.length_b   1.000
_cell.length_c   1.000
_cell.angle_alpha   90.00
_cell.angle_beta   90.00
_cell.angle_gamma   90.00
#
_symmetry.space_group_name_H-M   'P 1'
#
loop_
_entity.id
_entity.type
_entity.pdbx_description
1 polymer ?
#
loop_
_entity_poly.entity_id
_entity_poly.type
_entity_poly.pdbx_seq_one_letter_code
_entity_poly.pdbx_strand_id
1 'polypeptide(L)'
;MDAETEFISSNYITLKQFQGGWIWIKNIDITTNQILPHLEKLTADQVQEIAEILNGESLPWQIFDDTSWVLRIIPLLGFIILYVYNYDEEFGSALKLFFHKSSLKVPTEDAYVWAEYYLEFLGIFAKYGIDKALSSQSQSGIISLTDLLDKKDPKNKFKVRNDIIGQRELPLLKIDQKTAEQISGQFKIPFLKGKWQEIDIQWGMKFDLLKTVSIYAIQSLDGTKIEAYYTKNVLNFQTRRILFFTWLYFNAIIREARAILGDALPKLSEYL
;
A
#
# COMPACT_ATOMS: atom_id res chain seq x y z
N MET A 1 16.52 8.64 -9.93
CA MET A 1 16.75 7.21 -9.66
C MET A 1 16.53 6.56 -11.01
N ASP A 2 17.60 6.09 -11.63
CA ASP A 2 17.63 5.84 -13.07
C ASP A 2 16.63 4.75 -13.47
N ALA A 3 15.68 5.10 -14.33
CA ALA A 3 14.72 4.17 -14.93
C ALA A 3 15.38 3.19 -15.93
N GLU A 4 16.71 3.23 -16.05
CA GLU A 4 17.50 2.57 -17.09
C GLU A 4 18.16 1.26 -16.65
N THR A 5 18.06 0.83 -15.38
CA THR A 5 18.60 -0.49 -15.02
C THR A 5 17.76 -1.60 -15.65
N GLU A 6 18.39 -2.38 -16.52
CA GLU A 6 17.87 -3.58 -17.17
C GLU A 6 17.16 -4.52 -16.18
N PHE A 7 16.12 -5.21 -16.66
CA PHE A 7 15.46 -6.25 -15.88
C PHE A 7 16.41 -7.44 -15.64
N ILE A 8 16.92 -7.56 -14.42
CA ILE A 8 17.72 -8.72 -14.03
C ILE A 8 16.81 -9.76 -13.39
N SER A 9 16.42 -10.79 -14.15
CA SER A 9 15.48 -11.83 -13.71
C SER A 9 15.85 -12.45 -12.36
N SER A 10 17.14 -12.64 -12.08
CA SER A 10 17.62 -13.18 -10.81
C SER A 10 17.31 -12.31 -9.60
N ASN A 11 16.90 -11.06 -9.77
CA ASN A 11 16.51 -10.16 -8.68
C ASN A 11 15.02 -10.21 -8.35
N TYR A 12 14.23 -10.90 -9.18
CA TYR A 12 12.78 -10.96 -9.03
C TYR A 12 12.32 -12.37 -8.65
N ILE A 13 11.29 -12.41 -7.81
CA ILE A 13 10.69 -13.62 -7.26
C ILE A 13 9.16 -13.51 -7.36
N THR A 14 8.47 -14.61 -7.14
CA THR A 14 7.00 -14.64 -7.02
C THR A 14 6.62 -14.77 -5.55
N LEU A 15 5.32 -14.74 -5.26
CA LEU A 15 4.82 -14.98 -3.92
C LEU A 15 5.20 -16.37 -3.38
N LYS A 16 5.52 -17.35 -4.25
CA LYS A 16 5.98 -18.70 -3.85
C LYS A 16 7.23 -18.68 -2.98
N GLN A 17 8.09 -17.67 -3.16
CA GLN A 17 9.35 -17.55 -2.43
C GLN A 17 9.19 -16.90 -1.05
N PHE A 18 8.01 -16.33 -0.74
CA PHE A 18 7.68 -15.86 0.61
C PHE A 18 7.26 -17.06 1.48
N GLN A 19 7.57 -16.99 2.78
CA GLN A 19 7.21 -18.05 3.72
C GLN A 19 5.67 -18.21 3.78
N GLY A 20 5.16 -19.38 3.39
CA GLY A 20 3.71 -19.64 3.34
C GLY A 20 2.98 -18.94 2.18
N GLY A 21 3.70 -18.30 1.25
CA GLY A 21 3.11 -17.49 0.18
C GLY A 21 2.23 -18.26 -0.80
N TRP A 22 2.43 -19.59 -0.90
CA TRP A 22 1.65 -20.45 -1.79
C TRP A 22 0.14 -20.47 -1.50
N ILE A 23 -0.27 -20.20 -0.26
CA ILE A 23 -1.69 -20.17 0.15
C ILE A 23 -2.43 -18.99 -0.50
N TRP A 24 -1.72 -17.89 -0.73
CA TRP A 24 -2.29 -16.62 -1.20
C TRP A 24 -2.34 -16.50 -2.74
N ILE A 25 -1.58 -17.33 -3.46
CA ILE A 25 -1.50 -17.29 -4.92
C ILE A 25 -2.88 -17.44 -5.57
N LYS A 26 -3.70 -18.34 -5.04
CA LYS A 26 -5.05 -18.56 -5.54
C LYS A 26 -5.90 -17.28 -5.51
N ASN A 27 -5.73 -16.43 -4.50
CA ASN A 27 -6.48 -15.18 -4.40
C ASN A 27 -6.00 -14.16 -5.43
N ILE A 28 -4.68 -14.04 -5.61
CA ILE A 28 -4.10 -13.19 -6.67
C ILE A 28 -4.56 -13.66 -8.05
N ASP A 29 -4.58 -14.97 -8.31
CA ASP A 29 -5.04 -15.52 -9.60
C ASP A 29 -6.52 -15.22 -9.83
N ILE A 30 -7.37 -15.36 -8.80
CA ILE A 30 -8.79 -15.01 -8.86
C ILE A 30 -8.96 -13.53 -9.23
N THR A 31 -8.30 -12.62 -8.50
CA THR A 31 -8.39 -11.18 -8.75
C THR A 31 -7.84 -10.83 -10.13
N THR A 32 -6.74 -11.45 -10.55
CA THR A 32 -6.13 -11.27 -11.87
C THR A 32 -7.12 -11.64 -12.98
N ASN A 33 -7.71 -12.84 -12.91
CA ASN A 33 -8.67 -13.31 -13.91
C ASN A 33 -9.93 -12.43 -13.99
N GLN A 34 -10.34 -11.81 -12.88
CA GLN A 34 -11.47 -10.87 -12.87
C GLN A 34 -11.17 -9.56 -13.59
N ILE A 35 -9.93 -9.08 -13.56
CA ILE A 35 -9.56 -7.79 -14.14
C ILE A 35 -8.96 -7.90 -15.55
N LEU A 36 -8.46 -9.08 -15.93
CA LEU A 36 -7.73 -9.31 -17.17
C LEU A 36 -8.45 -8.80 -18.44
N PRO A 37 -9.77 -9.01 -18.64
CA PRO A 37 -10.48 -8.50 -19.82
C PRO A 37 -10.56 -6.97 -19.89
N HIS A 38 -10.30 -6.28 -18.77
CA HIS A 38 -10.24 -4.82 -18.72
C HIS A 38 -8.83 -4.31 -19.07
N LEU A 39 -7.80 -5.11 -18.83
CA LEU A 39 -6.40 -4.75 -19.12
C LEU A 39 -6.06 -4.83 -20.60
N GLU A 40 -6.69 -5.74 -21.35
CA GLU A 40 -6.53 -5.89 -22.82
C GLU A 40 -6.79 -4.61 -23.61
N LYS A 41 -7.55 -3.68 -23.04
CA LYS A 41 -7.97 -2.44 -23.69
C LYS A 41 -7.05 -1.27 -23.38
N LEU A 42 -6.06 -1.46 -22.51
CA LEU A 42 -5.17 -0.40 -22.07
C LEU A 42 -4.09 -0.10 -23.11
N THR A 43 -3.95 1.18 -23.46
CA THR A 43 -2.79 1.68 -24.20
C THR A 43 -1.61 1.93 -23.25
N ALA A 44 -0.40 2.04 -23.80
CA ALA A 44 0.79 2.38 -23.01
C ALA A 44 0.64 3.71 -22.26
N ASP A 45 0.04 4.72 -22.89
CA ASP A 45 -0.23 6.03 -22.27
C ASP A 45 -1.20 5.89 -21.09
N GLN A 46 -2.26 5.09 -21.22
CA GLN A 46 -3.20 4.84 -20.12
C GLN A 46 -2.51 4.11 -18.95
N VAL A 47 -1.62 3.16 -19.24
CA VAL A 47 -0.84 2.48 -18.20
C VAL A 47 0.08 3.47 -17.48
N GLN A 48 0.73 4.37 -18.21
CA GLN A 48 1.55 5.43 -17.64
C GLN A 48 0.73 6.36 -16.72
N GLU A 49 -0.45 6.81 -17.16
CA GLU A 49 -1.33 7.63 -16.33
C GLU A 49 -1.80 6.90 -15.06
N ILE A 50 -2.14 5.60 -15.17
CA ILE A 50 -2.50 4.77 -14.01
C ILE A 50 -1.30 4.64 -13.07
N ALA A 51 -0.10 4.40 -13.60
CA ALA A 51 1.13 4.28 -12.82
C ALA A 51 1.34 5.53 -11.94
N GLU A 52 1.22 6.72 -12.53
CA GLU A 52 1.39 7.99 -11.81
C GLU A 52 0.38 8.16 -10.66
N ILE A 53 -0.87 7.70 -10.83
CA ILE A 53 -1.89 7.78 -9.78
C ILE A 53 -1.57 6.81 -8.64
N LEU A 54 -1.05 5.63 -8.96
CA LEU A 54 -0.66 4.60 -8.00
C LEU A 54 0.68 4.92 -7.30
N ASN A 55 1.29 6.09 -7.55
CA ASN A 55 2.66 6.41 -7.14
C ASN A 55 3.68 5.34 -7.61
N GLY A 56 3.42 4.77 -8.79
CA GLY A 56 4.25 3.79 -9.47
C GLY A 56 4.83 4.36 -10.76
N GLU A 57 5.43 3.47 -11.55
CA GLU A 57 6.14 3.79 -12.79
C GLU A 57 5.84 2.73 -13.85
N SER A 58 5.53 3.15 -15.07
CA SER A 58 5.58 2.25 -16.23
C SER A 58 7.04 2.11 -16.67
N LEU A 59 7.49 0.89 -16.92
CA LEU A 59 8.86 0.59 -17.30
C LEU A 59 8.93 0.14 -18.76
N PRO A 60 9.96 0.57 -19.52
CA PRO A 60 10.14 0.18 -20.92
C PRO A 60 10.74 -1.23 -21.07
N TRP A 61 10.57 -2.11 -20.08
CA TRP A 61 11.25 -3.40 -20.02
C TRP A 61 10.52 -4.46 -20.85
N GLN A 62 11.27 -5.13 -21.73
CA GLN A 62 10.80 -6.32 -22.45
C GLN A 62 11.25 -7.58 -21.70
N ILE A 63 10.41 -8.05 -20.76
CA ILE A 63 10.75 -9.20 -19.90
C ILE A 63 10.57 -10.53 -20.63
N PHE A 64 9.59 -10.57 -21.52
CA PHE A 64 9.22 -11.65 -22.43
C PHE A 64 8.94 -11.06 -23.81
N ASP A 65 9.02 -11.87 -24.87
CA ASP A 65 8.78 -11.42 -26.25
C ASP A 65 7.39 -10.77 -26.43
N ASP A 66 6.39 -11.30 -25.72
CA ASP A 66 4.99 -10.88 -25.71
C ASP A 66 4.66 -9.82 -24.62
N THR A 67 5.67 -9.16 -24.04
CA THR A 67 5.43 -8.13 -23.01
C THR A 67 4.80 -6.90 -23.65
N SER A 68 3.62 -6.53 -23.16
CA SER A 68 2.90 -5.33 -23.59
C SER A 68 3.21 -4.13 -22.70
N TRP A 69 3.29 -4.33 -21.38
CA TRP A 69 3.71 -3.29 -20.43
C TRP A 69 4.15 -3.89 -19.10
N VAL A 70 4.96 -3.10 -18.37
CA VAL A 70 5.45 -3.41 -17.03
C VAL A 70 5.14 -2.25 -16.10
N LEU A 71 4.41 -2.50 -15.03
CA LEU A 71 4.11 -1.52 -13.99
C LEU A 71 4.88 -1.86 -12.71
N ARG A 72 5.68 -0.91 -12.22
CA ARG A 72 6.40 -0.99 -10.95
C ARG A 72 5.71 -0.14 -9.89
N ILE A 73 5.49 -0.72 -8.71
CA ILE A 73 4.98 0.00 -7.54
C ILE A 73 5.95 -0.22 -6.38
N ILE A 74 6.24 0.86 -5.64
CA ILE A 74 7.12 0.85 -4.47
C ILE A 74 6.37 1.44 -3.27
N PRO A 75 5.51 0.65 -2.60
CA PRO A 75 4.65 1.19 -1.53
C PRO A 75 5.46 1.62 -0.29
N LEU A 76 6.63 0.99 -0.09
CA LEU A 76 7.56 1.25 1.01
C LEU A 76 8.99 1.09 0.48
N LEU A 77 9.96 1.76 1.12
CA LEU A 77 11.36 1.64 0.69
C LEU A 77 11.85 0.18 0.71
N GLY A 78 12.28 -0.31 -0.45
CA GLY A 78 12.79 -1.67 -0.65
C GLY A 78 11.70 -2.75 -0.73
N PHE A 79 10.42 -2.37 -0.76
CA PHE A 79 9.32 -3.26 -1.12
C PHE A 79 8.85 -2.91 -2.53
N ILE A 80 9.22 -3.73 -3.51
CA ILE A 80 8.99 -3.48 -4.94
C ILE A 80 8.07 -4.59 -5.46
N ILE A 81 7.00 -4.17 -6.12
CA ILE A 81 6.01 -5.03 -6.80
C ILE A 81 6.07 -4.71 -8.29
N LEU A 82 6.10 -5.74 -9.14
CA LEU A 82 5.97 -5.62 -10.59
C LEU A 82 4.73 -6.35 -11.07
N TYR A 83 3.93 -5.66 -11.88
CA TYR A 83 2.87 -6.24 -12.68
C TYR A 83 3.33 -6.27 -14.13
N VAL A 84 3.43 -7.46 -14.71
CA VAL A 84 3.91 -7.67 -16.08
C VAL A 84 2.74 -8.20 -16.88
N TYR A 85 2.25 -7.42 -17.83
CA TYR A 85 1.17 -7.82 -18.69
C TYR A 85 1.70 -8.25 -20.05
N ASN A 86 1.25 -9.42 -20.45
CA ASN A 86 1.59 -10.07 -21.70
C ASN A 86 0.33 -10.19 -22.56
N TYR A 87 0.48 -9.99 -23.86
CA TYR A 87 -0.58 -10.28 -24.83
C TYR A 87 0.03 -10.98 -26.03
N ASP A 88 -0.54 -12.14 -26.34
CA ASP A 88 -0.19 -12.93 -27.50
C ASP A 88 -1.47 -13.25 -28.31
N GLU A 89 -1.39 -13.19 -29.64
CA GLU A 89 -2.56 -13.43 -30.50
C GLU A 89 -3.06 -14.88 -30.43
N GLU A 90 -2.18 -15.84 -30.18
CA GLU A 90 -2.49 -17.28 -30.11
C GLU A 90 -2.89 -17.71 -28.69
N PHE A 91 -2.20 -17.21 -27.67
CA PHE A 91 -2.36 -17.64 -26.27
C PHE A 91 -3.18 -16.69 -25.40
N GLY A 92 -3.54 -15.51 -25.92
CA GLY A 92 -4.34 -14.51 -25.24
C GLY A 92 -3.53 -13.66 -24.25
N SER A 93 -4.23 -13.10 -23.26
CA SER A 93 -3.64 -12.20 -22.28
C SER A 93 -3.21 -12.92 -21.00
N ALA A 94 -2.16 -12.42 -20.37
CA ALA A 94 -1.72 -12.87 -19.05
C ALA A 94 -1.17 -11.72 -18.23
N LEU A 95 -1.39 -11.74 -16.91
CA LEU A 95 -0.78 -10.80 -15.98
C LEU A 95 0.03 -11.59 -14.94
N LYS A 96 1.32 -11.30 -14.88
CA LYS A 96 2.27 -11.93 -13.96
C LYS A 96 2.69 -10.95 -12.88
N LEU A 97 2.73 -11.43 -11.64
CA LEU A 97 3.13 -10.66 -10.47
C LEU A 97 4.53 -11.09 -10.01
N PHE A 98 5.43 -10.13 -9.90
CA PHE A 98 6.76 -10.34 -9.33
C PHE A 98 7.04 -9.37 -8.18
N PHE A 99 7.96 -9.76 -7.31
CA PHE A 99 8.50 -8.94 -6.25
C PHE A 99 10.02 -8.91 -6.39
N HIS A 100 10.65 -7.78 -6.09
CA HIS A 100 12.11 -7.78 -5.96
C HIS A 100 12.53 -8.59 -4.72
N LYS A 101 13.68 -9.27 -4.74
CA LYS A 101 14.16 -10.08 -3.60
C LYS A 101 14.28 -9.31 -2.29
N SER A 102 14.52 -8.00 -2.35
CA SER A 102 14.51 -7.14 -1.16
C SER A 102 13.17 -7.11 -0.43
N SER A 103 12.07 -7.45 -1.12
CA SER A 103 10.73 -7.52 -0.56
C SER A 103 10.55 -8.67 0.44
N LEU A 104 11.45 -9.66 0.49
CA LEU A 104 11.38 -10.79 1.45
C LEU A 104 11.47 -10.35 2.93
N LYS A 105 11.87 -9.11 3.20
CA LYS A 105 11.82 -8.51 4.56
C LYS A 105 10.39 -8.13 5.00
N VAL A 106 9.44 -8.08 4.07
CA VAL A 106 8.04 -7.77 4.35
C VAL A 106 7.31 -9.08 4.68
N PRO A 107 6.49 -9.12 5.75
CA PRO A 107 5.67 -10.29 6.04
C PRO A 107 4.85 -10.73 4.83
N THR A 108 4.72 -12.04 4.63
CA THR A 108 4.03 -12.62 3.47
C THR A 108 2.60 -12.10 3.30
N GLU A 109 1.86 -12.02 4.40
CA GLU A 109 0.48 -11.53 4.40
C GLU A 109 0.42 -10.05 3.98
N ASP A 110 1.28 -9.19 4.56
CA ASP A 110 1.40 -7.79 4.15
C ASP A 110 1.71 -7.68 2.66
N ALA A 111 2.69 -8.44 2.16
CA ALA A 111 3.11 -8.41 0.76
C ALA A 111 1.97 -8.84 -0.19
N TYR A 112 1.20 -9.86 0.19
CA TYR A 112 0.01 -10.29 -0.52
C TYR A 112 -1.07 -9.19 -0.53
N VAL A 113 -1.43 -8.64 0.62
CA VAL A 113 -2.49 -7.62 0.75
C VAL A 113 -2.14 -6.36 -0.04
N TRP A 114 -0.88 -5.91 0.01
CA TRP A 114 -0.39 -4.83 -0.83
C TRP A 114 -0.59 -5.13 -2.32
N ALA A 115 -0.12 -6.30 -2.78
CA ALA A 115 -0.20 -6.67 -4.19
C ALA A 115 -1.64 -6.84 -4.68
N GLU A 116 -2.51 -7.43 -3.87
CA GLU A 116 -3.93 -7.61 -4.20
C GLU A 116 -4.64 -6.26 -4.34
N TYR A 117 -4.45 -5.32 -3.42
CA TYR A 117 -5.17 -4.05 -3.50
C TYR A 117 -4.68 -3.14 -4.62
N TYR A 118 -3.37 -3.11 -4.91
CA TYR A 118 -2.89 -2.40 -6.09
C TYR A 118 -3.37 -3.04 -7.40
N LEU A 119 -3.48 -4.37 -7.42
CA LEU A 119 -4.08 -5.10 -8.54
C LEU A 119 -5.57 -4.73 -8.72
N GLU A 120 -6.34 -4.66 -7.63
CA GLU A 120 -7.73 -4.20 -7.67
C GLU A 120 -7.84 -2.75 -8.20
N PHE A 121 -6.96 -1.84 -7.78
CA PHE A 121 -6.97 -0.46 -8.29
C PHE A 121 -6.67 -0.40 -9.77
N LEU A 122 -5.65 -1.14 -10.23
CA LEU A 122 -5.35 -1.27 -11.64
C LEU A 122 -6.58 -1.74 -12.44
N GLY A 123 -7.28 -2.77 -11.96
CA GLY A 123 -8.51 -3.26 -12.58
C GLY A 123 -9.66 -2.24 -12.58
N ILE A 124 -9.84 -1.48 -11.50
CA ILE A 124 -10.85 -0.41 -11.41
C ILE A 124 -10.55 0.69 -12.44
N PHE A 125 -9.30 1.15 -12.51
CA PHE A 125 -8.90 2.19 -13.47
C PHE A 125 -9.01 1.69 -14.90
N ALA A 126 -8.60 0.46 -15.18
CA ALA A 126 -8.74 -0.14 -16.51
C ALA A 126 -10.21 -0.28 -16.94
N LYS A 127 -11.09 -0.66 -16.01
CA LYS A 127 -12.51 -0.87 -16.31
C LYS A 127 -13.28 0.43 -16.52
N TYR A 128 -13.03 1.43 -15.68
CA TYR A 128 -13.84 2.64 -15.64
C TYR A 128 -13.18 3.86 -16.28
N GLY A 129 -11.87 3.81 -16.50
CA GLY A 129 -11.04 4.97 -16.83
C GLY A 129 -10.71 5.79 -15.58
N ILE A 130 -9.59 6.51 -15.63
CA ILE A 130 -9.09 7.36 -14.53
C ILE A 130 -10.14 8.40 -14.14
N ASP A 131 -10.61 9.21 -15.08
CA ASP A 131 -11.52 10.33 -14.76
C ASP A 131 -12.79 9.86 -14.05
N LYS A 132 -13.36 8.74 -14.49
CA LYS A 132 -14.57 8.18 -13.87
C LYS A 132 -14.29 7.51 -12.53
N ALA A 133 -13.15 6.85 -12.39
CA ALA A 133 -12.71 6.29 -11.12
C ALA A 133 -12.41 7.38 -10.08
N LEU A 134 -11.99 8.56 -10.57
CA LEU A 134 -11.68 9.74 -9.77
C LEU A 134 -12.88 10.69 -9.57
N SER A 135 -13.95 10.61 -10.37
CA SER A 135 -15.03 11.62 -10.34
C SER A 135 -16.02 11.54 -9.16
N SER A 136 -15.66 10.88 -8.04
CA SER A 136 -16.50 10.87 -6.83
C SER A 136 -16.08 11.94 -5.79
N GLN A 137 -16.72 13.11 -5.90
CA GLN A 137 -16.74 14.25 -4.96
C GLN A 137 -15.40 14.76 -4.40
N SER A 138 -15.04 15.93 -4.93
CA SER A 138 -14.01 16.90 -4.53
C SER A 138 -14.28 17.57 -3.17
N GLN A 139 -14.44 16.80 -2.10
CA GLN A 139 -14.35 17.39 -0.76
C GLN A 139 -12.96 17.15 -0.19
N SER A 140 -12.12 18.17 -0.29
CA SER A 140 -10.92 18.30 0.53
C SER A 140 -11.33 18.21 2.00
N GLY A 141 -10.95 17.13 2.67
CA GLY A 141 -11.22 16.95 4.09
C GLY A 141 -10.37 15.82 4.62
N ILE A 142 -9.99 15.93 5.88
CA ILE A 142 -9.31 14.86 6.60
C ILE A 142 -10.40 14.14 7.41
N ILE A 143 -10.45 12.82 7.32
CA ILE A 143 -11.39 11.99 8.08
C ILE A 143 -10.58 11.12 9.02
N SER A 144 -10.94 11.12 10.30
CA SER A 144 -10.36 10.18 11.26
C SER A 144 -10.87 8.75 11.00
N LEU A 145 -10.06 7.75 11.32
CA LEU A 145 -10.48 6.35 11.27
C LEU A 145 -11.74 6.12 12.11
N THR A 146 -11.82 6.76 13.27
CA THR A 146 -12.96 6.70 14.19
C THR A 146 -14.24 7.18 13.51
N ASP A 147 -14.20 8.37 12.88
CA ASP A 147 -15.37 8.93 12.16
C ASP A 147 -15.78 8.06 10.97
N LEU A 148 -14.81 7.45 10.29
CA LEU A 148 -15.08 6.53 9.18
C LEU A 148 -15.85 5.29 9.68
N LEU A 149 -15.40 4.69 10.78
CA LEU A 149 -16.04 3.52 11.37
C LEU A 149 -17.42 3.86 11.93
N ASP A 150 -17.58 5.00 12.59
CA ASP A 150 -18.88 5.47 13.09
C ASP A 150 -19.92 5.61 11.98
N LYS A 151 -19.50 6.06 10.79
CA LYS A 151 -20.42 6.26 9.65
C LYS A 151 -20.69 4.99 8.85
N LYS A 152 -19.71 4.08 8.75
CA LYS A 152 -19.74 2.97 7.78
C LYS A 152 -19.96 1.61 8.42
N ASP A 153 -19.55 1.43 9.66
CA ASP A 153 -19.79 0.21 10.43
C ASP A 153 -19.97 0.50 11.93
N PRO A 154 -21.02 1.26 12.31
CA PRO A 154 -21.22 1.66 13.70
C PRO A 154 -21.39 0.48 14.66
N LYS A 155 -21.84 -0.68 14.14
CA LYS A 155 -22.08 -1.90 14.94
C LYS A 155 -20.78 -2.63 15.28
N ASN A 156 -19.81 -2.68 14.35
CA ASN A 156 -18.56 -3.39 14.57
C ASN A 156 -17.35 -2.47 14.79
N LYS A 157 -17.54 -1.14 14.85
CA LYS A 157 -16.45 -0.15 14.94
C LYS A 157 -15.36 -0.47 15.97
N PHE A 158 -15.72 -0.97 17.15
CA PHE A 158 -14.75 -1.32 18.19
C PHE A 158 -13.92 -2.54 17.82
N LYS A 159 -14.57 -3.57 17.29
CA LYS A 159 -13.88 -4.78 16.80
C LYS A 159 -12.94 -4.41 15.65
N VAL A 160 -13.44 -3.70 14.65
CA VAL A 160 -12.66 -3.29 13.48
C VAL A 160 -11.50 -2.38 13.88
N ARG A 161 -11.71 -1.41 14.78
CA ARG A 161 -10.60 -0.60 15.32
C ARG A 161 -9.57 -1.48 16.03
N ASN A 162 -10.00 -2.46 16.83
CA ASN A 162 -9.07 -3.35 17.52
C ASN A 162 -8.28 -4.22 16.55
N ASP A 163 -8.89 -4.70 15.47
CA ASP A 163 -8.22 -5.49 14.45
C ASP A 163 -7.15 -4.65 13.71
N ILE A 164 -7.42 -3.37 13.47
CA ILE A 164 -6.50 -2.45 12.77
C ILE A 164 -5.45 -1.85 13.71
N ILE A 165 -5.87 -1.23 14.81
CA ILE A 165 -5.00 -0.47 15.73
C ILE A 165 -4.69 -1.26 17.01
N GLY A 166 -5.64 -2.03 17.55
CA GLY A 166 -5.59 -2.55 18.93
C GLY A 166 -4.28 -3.22 19.33
N GLN A 167 -3.87 -4.29 18.65
CA GLN A 167 -2.60 -4.99 18.96
C GLN A 167 -1.35 -4.15 18.61
N ARG A 168 -1.50 -3.11 17.78
CA ARG A 168 -0.43 -2.22 17.30
C ARG A 168 -0.29 -0.96 18.15
N GLU A 169 -1.29 -0.64 18.96
CA GLU A 169 -1.33 0.60 19.73
C GLU A 169 -0.16 0.66 20.72
N LEU A 170 0.04 -0.38 21.53
CA LEU A 170 1.15 -0.45 22.50
C LEU A 170 2.54 -0.29 21.87
N PRO A 171 2.93 -1.03 20.80
CA PRO A 171 4.23 -0.82 20.18
C PRO A 171 4.35 0.57 19.52
N LEU A 172 3.29 1.09 18.90
CA LEU A 172 3.32 2.43 18.31
C LEU A 172 3.51 3.53 19.37
N LEU A 173 2.90 3.39 20.55
CA LEU A 173 3.06 4.32 21.66
C LEU A 173 4.48 4.35 22.24
N LYS A 174 5.27 3.28 22.06
CA LYS A 174 6.68 3.23 22.48
C LYS A 174 7.62 3.98 21.53
N ILE A 175 7.14 4.41 20.35
CA ILE A 175 7.94 5.12 19.37
C ILE A 175 8.02 6.59 19.79
N ASP A 176 9.20 7.03 20.18
CA ASP A 176 9.45 8.43 20.48
C ASP A 176 9.60 9.27 19.19
N GLN A 177 9.57 10.60 19.35
CA GLN A 177 9.66 11.54 18.22
C GLN A 177 10.94 11.32 17.39
N LYS A 178 12.08 11.02 18.03
CA LYS A 178 13.37 10.85 17.36
C LYS A 178 13.37 9.59 16.50
N THR A 179 12.84 8.49 17.02
CA THR A 179 12.68 7.23 16.30
C THR A 179 11.71 7.41 15.14
N ALA A 180 10.58 8.09 15.36
CA ALA A 180 9.64 8.42 14.31
C ALA A 180 10.28 9.26 13.19
N GLU A 181 11.08 10.27 13.52
CA GLU A 181 11.80 11.09 12.52
C GLU A 181 12.78 10.23 11.69
N GLN A 182 13.50 9.30 12.33
CA GLN A 182 14.38 8.36 11.64
C GLN A 182 13.62 7.44 10.69
N ILE A 183 12.50 6.86 11.11
CA ILE A 183 11.63 6.00 10.27
C ILE A 183 11.12 6.80 9.08
N SER A 184 10.67 8.04 9.31
CA SER A 184 10.18 8.92 8.24
C SER A 184 11.27 9.17 7.18
N GLY A 185 12.51 9.40 7.62
CA GLY A 185 13.67 9.53 6.74
C GLY A 185 13.99 8.25 5.97
N GLN A 186 13.90 7.08 6.60
CA GLN A 186 14.08 5.78 5.94
C GLN A 186 13.00 5.53 4.88
N PHE A 187 11.74 5.82 5.17
CA PHE A 187 10.66 5.70 4.18
C PHE A 187 10.65 6.83 3.15
N LYS A 188 11.41 7.90 3.36
CA LYS A 188 11.39 9.13 2.55
C LYS A 188 9.99 9.74 2.49
N ILE A 189 9.28 9.74 3.61
CA ILE A 189 7.93 10.29 3.74
C ILE A 189 7.93 11.56 4.60
N PRO A 190 6.91 12.43 4.49
CA PRO A 190 6.80 13.61 5.32
C PRO A 190 6.59 13.30 6.81
N PHE A 191 7.43 13.94 7.64
CA PHE A 191 7.33 13.92 9.10
C PHE A 191 6.55 15.14 9.61
N LEU A 192 5.72 14.95 10.63
CA LEU A 192 4.87 15.97 11.23
C LEU A 192 5.16 16.06 12.74
N LYS A 193 5.12 17.27 13.32
CA LYS A 193 5.27 17.51 14.77
C LYS A 193 4.63 18.83 15.19
N GLY A 194 4.32 18.97 16.48
CA GLY A 194 3.73 20.19 17.03
C GLY A 194 2.24 20.27 16.69
N LYS A 195 1.79 21.36 16.06
CA LYS A 195 0.38 21.49 15.68
C LYS A 195 0.15 20.98 14.26
N TRP A 196 -0.69 19.97 14.11
CA TRP A 196 -1.17 19.48 12.81
C TRP A 196 -2.69 19.64 12.74
N GLN A 197 -3.16 20.50 11.83
CA GLN A 197 -4.55 20.96 11.81
C GLN A 197 -4.92 21.60 13.16
N GLU A 198 -6.00 21.14 13.80
CA GLU A 198 -6.46 21.58 15.12
C GLU A 198 -5.94 20.70 16.26
N ILE A 199 -4.98 19.79 16.00
CA ILE A 199 -4.53 18.77 16.96
C ILE A 199 -3.06 19.00 17.29
N ASP A 200 -2.74 18.97 18.59
CA ASP A 200 -1.36 18.91 19.05
C ASP A 200 -0.85 17.47 19.05
N ILE A 201 0.28 17.26 18.38
CA ILE A 201 0.84 15.95 18.09
C ILE A 201 2.29 15.87 18.55
N GLN A 202 2.67 14.72 19.10
CA GLN A 202 4.05 14.41 19.44
C GLN A 202 4.84 14.11 18.16
N TRP A 203 4.27 13.26 17.31
CA TRP A 203 4.75 13.03 15.95
C TRP A 203 3.63 12.57 15.04
N GLY A 204 3.86 12.70 13.74
CA GLY A 204 3.00 12.16 12.70
C GLY A 204 3.78 11.80 11.44
N MET A 205 3.23 10.87 10.66
CA MET A 205 3.78 10.46 9.37
C MET A 205 2.67 10.48 8.31
N LYS A 206 2.98 10.99 7.11
CA LYS A 206 2.07 11.00 5.96
C LYS A 206 2.53 9.96 4.93
N PHE A 207 1.66 9.03 4.60
CA PHE A 207 1.87 8.04 3.55
C PHE A 207 0.97 8.35 2.36
N ASP A 208 1.55 8.49 1.17
CA ASP A 208 0.79 8.70 -0.06
C ASP A 208 0.46 7.34 -0.69
N LEU A 209 -0.76 6.86 -0.43
CA LEU A 209 -1.27 5.62 -1.00
C LEU A 209 -1.48 5.76 -2.51
N LEU A 210 -2.13 6.86 -2.90
CA LEU A 210 -2.30 7.32 -4.27
C LEU A 210 -1.94 8.80 -4.35
N LYS A 211 -1.77 9.34 -5.56
CA LYS A 211 -1.57 10.78 -5.79
C LYS A 211 -2.66 11.67 -5.14
N THR A 212 -3.85 11.11 -4.95
CA THR A 212 -5.01 11.82 -4.39
C THR A 212 -5.43 11.34 -3.00
N VAL A 213 -4.82 10.27 -2.48
CA VAL A 213 -5.18 9.66 -1.20
C VAL A 213 -3.95 9.45 -0.33
N SER A 214 -3.92 10.15 0.80
CA SER A 214 -2.91 9.99 1.84
C SER A 214 -3.52 9.41 3.11
N ILE A 215 -2.73 8.61 3.83
CA ILE A 215 -3.00 8.11 5.17
C ILE A 215 -2.00 8.76 6.13
N TYR A 216 -2.48 9.17 7.30
CA TYR A 216 -1.68 9.77 8.35
C TYR A 216 -1.69 8.87 9.57
N ALA A 217 -0.51 8.60 10.12
CA ALA A 217 -0.34 7.96 11.43
C ALA A 217 0.07 9.05 12.42
N ILE A 218 -0.71 9.29 13.47
CA ILE A 218 -0.53 10.42 14.39
C ILE A 218 -0.49 9.91 15.83
N GLN A 219 0.51 10.35 16.60
CA GLN A 219 0.54 10.22 18.06
C GLN A 219 0.17 11.56 18.72
N SER A 220 -0.74 11.51 19.70
CA SER A 220 -1.11 12.68 20.50
C SER A 220 0.07 13.27 21.27
N LEU A 221 0.02 14.57 21.58
CA LEU A 221 1.11 15.25 22.30
C LEU A 221 1.45 14.63 23.66
N ASP A 222 0.45 14.10 24.36
CA ASP A 222 0.62 13.43 25.66
C ASP A 222 1.19 12.00 25.53
N GLY A 223 1.38 11.51 24.31
CA GLY A 223 1.92 10.18 24.03
C GLY A 223 1.00 9.03 24.44
N THR A 224 -0.29 9.27 24.67
CA THR A 224 -1.22 8.24 25.17
C THR A 224 -2.06 7.57 24.10
N LYS A 225 -2.16 8.16 22.90
CA LYS A 225 -3.07 7.71 21.85
C LYS A 225 -2.42 7.72 20.48
N ILE A 226 -2.75 6.70 19.68
CA ILE A 226 -2.50 6.65 18.24
C ILE A 226 -3.81 6.78 17.48
N GLU A 227 -3.82 7.62 16.47
CA GLU A 227 -4.91 7.70 15.49
C GLU A 227 -4.40 7.63 14.06
N ALA A 228 -5.28 7.13 13.20
CA ALA A 228 -5.13 7.22 11.77
C ALA A 228 -6.12 8.22 11.19
N TYR A 229 -5.66 8.98 10.21
CA TYR A 229 -6.50 9.85 9.39
C TYR A 229 -6.26 9.55 7.92
N TYR A 230 -7.20 9.93 7.06
CA TYR A 230 -6.98 9.87 5.61
C TYR A 230 -7.59 11.08 4.92
N THR A 231 -7.04 11.45 3.77
CA THR A 231 -7.65 12.47 2.91
C THR A 231 -8.89 11.88 2.24
N LYS A 232 -10.04 12.50 2.47
CA LYS A 232 -11.27 12.24 1.75
C LYS A 232 -11.03 12.54 0.26
N ASN A 233 -11.04 11.52 -0.60
CA ASN A 233 -10.95 11.75 -2.04
C ASN A 233 -11.45 10.57 -2.90
N VAL A 234 -12.30 10.93 -3.88
CA VAL A 234 -12.21 10.68 -5.33
C VAL A 234 -12.40 9.26 -5.86
N LEU A 235 -11.79 8.24 -5.24
CA LEU A 235 -12.20 6.87 -5.49
C LEU A 235 -13.31 6.54 -4.50
N ASN A 236 -14.35 5.83 -4.94
CA ASN A 236 -15.26 5.13 -4.04
C ASN A 236 -14.51 3.96 -3.37
N PHE A 237 -13.43 4.29 -2.66
CA PHE A 237 -12.69 3.41 -1.81
C PHE A 237 -13.71 2.81 -0.87
N GLN A 238 -13.96 1.53 -1.05
CA GLN A 238 -14.65 0.78 -0.02
C GLN A 238 -13.86 1.02 1.26
N THR A 239 -14.56 1.50 2.30
CA THR A 239 -14.01 1.78 3.64
C THR A 239 -12.95 0.75 4.05
N ARG A 240 -13.26 -0.52 3.81
CA ARG A 240 -12.41 -1.68 4.07
C ARG A 240 -10.99 -1.56 3.52
N ARG A 241 -10.78 -1.00 2.32
CA ARG A 241 -9.45 -0.82 1.72
C ARG A 241 -8.60 0.17 2.52
N ILE A 242 -9.18 1.31 2.92
CA ILE A 242 -8.48 2.30 3.75
C ILE A 242 -8.07 1.69 5.09
N LEU A 243 -8.92 0.83 5.66
CA LEU A 243 -8.60 0.09 6.89
C LEU A 243 -7.36 -0.79 6.69
N PHE A 244 -7.31 -1.60 5.63
CA PHE A 244 -6.18 -2.47 5.35
C PHE A 244 -4.88 -1.70 5.07
N PHE A 245 -4.91 -0.59 4.33
CA PHE A 245 -3.71 0.22 4.16
C PHE A 245 -3.25 0.87 5.46
N THR A 246 -4.18 1.32 6.30
CA THR A 246 -3.84 1.82 7.64
C THR A 246 -3.12 0.75 8.45
N TRP A 247 -3.65 -0.47 8.44
CA TRP A 247 -3.03 -1.65 9.07
C TRP A 247 -1.63 -1.94 8.52
N LEU A 248 -1.46 -1.96 7.19
CA LEU A 248 -0.18 -2.18 6.52
C LEU A 248 0.87 -1.12 6.90
N TYR A 249 0.49 0.16 6.91
CA TYR A 249 1.40 1.23 7.28
C TYR A 249 1.78 1.17 8.76
N PHE A 250 0.86 0.79 9.65
CA PHE A 250 1.18 0.59 11.07
C PHE A 250 2.15 -0.57 11.27
N ASN A 251 1.95 -1.71 10.58
CA ASN A 251 2.92 -2.81 10.57
C ASN A 251 4.30 -2.35 10.09
N ALA A 252 4.34 -1.55 9.01
CA ALA A 252 5.58 -1.02 8.46
C ALA A 252 6.31 -0.12 9.47
N ILE A 253 5.61 0.79 10.14
CA ILE A 253 6.17 1.66 11.18
C ILE A 253 6.76 0.81 12.32
N ILE A 254 6.00 -0.17 12.84
CA ILE A 254 6.47 -1.03 13.94
C ILE A 254 7.71 -1.83 13.53
N ARG A 255 7.75 -2.33 12.29
CA ARG A 255 8.90 -3.08 11.76
C ARG A 255 10.17 -2.23 11.75
N GLU A 256 10.11 -1.01 11.20
CA GLU A 256 11.30 -0.14 11.15
C GLU A 256 11.66 0.38 12.55
N ALA A 257 10.67 0.67 13.39
CA ALA A 257 10.91 1.03 14.78
C ALA A 257 11.65 -0.09 15.52
N ARG A 258 11.29 -1.35 15.28
CA ARG A 258 12.00 -2.51 15.87
C ARG A 258 13.45 -2.59 15.39
N ALA A 259 13.72 -2.25 14.13
CA ALA A 259 15.10 -2.21 13.62
C ALA A 259 15.96 -1.14 14.32
N ILE A 260 15.35 -0.09 14.87
CA ILE A 260 16.03 1.00 15.60
C ILE A 260 16.09 0.71 17.10
N LEU A 261 14.98 0.31 17.70
CA LEU A 261 14.79 0.14 19.15
C LEU A 261 15.15 -1.25 19.66
N GLY A 262 15.36 -2.22 18.76
CA GLY A 262 15.68 -3.60 19.11
C GLY A 262 14.56 -4.26 19.93
N ASP A 263 14.94 -4.92 21.03
CA ASP A 263 14.05 -5.71 21.88
C ASP A 263 13.10 -4.88 22.77
N ALA A 264 13.19 -3.54 22.74
CA ALA A 264 12.20 -2.69 23.39
C ALA A 264 10.80 -2.82 22.75
N LEU A 265 10.75 -3.27 21.49
CA LEU A 265 9.54 -3.64 20.78
C LEU A 265 9.41 -5.17 20.67
N PRO A 266 8.25 -5.76 21.02
CA PRO A 266 7.95 -7.19 20.81
C PRO A 266 7.92 -7.59 19.34
N LYS A 267 7.96 -8.89 19.05
CA LYS A 267 8.00 -9.38 17.65
C LYS A 267 6.64 -9.18 17.00
N LEU A 268 6.60 -8.84 15.71
CA LEU A 268 5.33 -8.70 14.96
C LEU A 268 4.45 -9.97 15.06
N SER A 269 5.07 -11.15 15.11
CA SER A 269 4.39 -12.44 15.29
C SER A 269 3.77 -12.66 16.68
N GLU A 270 4.12 -11.85 17.69
CA GLU A 270 3.48 -11.88 19.02
C GLU A 270 2.22 -11.02 19.04
N TYR A 271 1.91 -10.34 17.93
CA TYR A 271 0.76 -9.46 17.74
C TYR A 271 -0.21 -9.94 16.67
N LEU A 272 0.09 -11.02 15.94
CA LEU A 272 -0.78 -11.67 14.95
C LEU A 272 -1.34 -12.95 15.57
#